data_AF-A0A259R634-F1
#
_entry.id   AF-A0A259R634-F1
#
_cell.length_a   1.000
_cell.length_b   1.000
_cell.length_c   1.000
_cell.angle_alpha   90.00
_cell.angle_beta   90.00
_cell.angle_gamma   90.00
#
_symmetry.space_group_name_H-M   'P 1'
#
loop_
_entity.id
_entity.type
_entity.pdbx_description
1 polymer ?
#
loop_
_entity_poly.entity_id
_entity_poly.type
_entity_poly.pdbx_seq_one_letter_code
_entity_poly.pdbx_strand_id
1 'polypeptide(L)' 'MALTAGLDPNGGHPGQLLVELKDKQTQQVFVRYYVPSQQVVKAAAQSPDQPMSPGSLLQEKA' A
#
# COMPACT_ATOMS: atom_id res chain seq x y z
N MET A 1 -7.85 -12.81 8.97
CA MET A 1 -7.33 -11.92 7.90
C MET A 1 -6.21 -11.04 8.45
N ALA A 2 -5.19 -10.79 7.65
CA ALA A 2 -4.04 -9.95 7.95
C ALA A 2 -3.73 -9.07 6.72
N LEU A 3 -3.55 -7.77 6.95
CA LEU A 3 -3.09 -6.82 5.94
C LEU A 3 -1.59 -6.63 6.13
N THR A 4 -0.80 -6.92 5.11
CA THR A 4 0.66 -6.71 5.11
C THR A 4 1.05 -5.71 4.04
N ALA A 5 1.99 -4.83 4.36
CA ALA A 5 2.58 -3.87 3.44
C ALA A 5 4.11 -4.01 3.48
N GLY A 6 4.75 -4.07 2.31
CA GLY A 6 6.19 -4.27 2.19
C GLY A 6 6.71 -4.00 0.79
N LEU A 7 7.98 -4.28 0.54
CA LEU A 7 8.58 -4.21 -0.80
C LEU A 7 8.33 -5.53 -1.55
N ASP A 8 8.23 -5.47 -2.88
CA ASP A 8 8.14 -6.68 -3.69
C ASP A 8 9.46 -7.46 -3.60
N PRO A 9 9.46 -8.71 -3.07
CA PRO A 9 10.68 -9.50 -2.95
C PRO A 9 11.30 -9.87 -4.30
N ASN A 10 10.53 -9.82 -5.38
CA ASN A 10 11.02 -10.12 -6.74
C ASN A 10 11.59 -8.88 -7.45
N GLY A 11 11.45 -7.69 -6.87
CA GLY A 11 11.94 -6.44 -7.45
C GLY A 11 11.23 -5.99 -8.74
N GLY A 12 10.13 -6.65 -9.13
CA GLY A 12 9.40 -6.34 -10.37
C GLY A 12 8.69 -4.99 -10.38
N HIS A 13 8.53 -4.38 -9.20
CA HIS A 13 7.81 -3.13 -8.99
C HIS A 13 8.65 -2.12 -8.19
N PRO A 14 9.71 -1.55 -8.81
CA PRO A 14 10.57 -0.58 -8.14
C PRO A 14 9.79 0.69 -7.76
N GLY A 15 10.08 1.25 -6.59
CA GLY A 15 9.40 2.46 -6.10
C GLY A 15 7.93 2.24 -5.72
N GLN A 16 7.49 0.99 -5.61
CA GLN A 16 6.14 0.64 -5.18
C GLN A 16 6.17 -0.30 -3.97
N LEU A 17 5.19 -0.14 -3.09
CA LEU A 17 4.92 -1.00 -1.96
C LEU A 17 3.86 -2.02 -2.36
N LEU A 18 4.15 -3.27 -2.07
CA LEU A 18 3.25 -4.41 -2.17
C LEU A 18 2.35 -4.43 -0.93
N VAL A 19 1.04 -4.29 -1.14
CA VAL A 19 0.01 -4.42 -0.11
C VAL A 19 -0.79 -5.68 -0.38
N GLU A 20 -0.86 -6.57 0.61
CA GLU A 20 -1.52 -7.87 0.50
C GLU A 20 -2.54 -8.06 1.62
N LEU A 21 -3.76 -8.40 1.26
CA LEU A 21 -4.76 -8.92 2.18
C LEU A 21 -4.73 -10.44 2.09
N LYS A 22 -4.33 -11.09 3.17
CA LYS A 22 -4.24 -12.55 3.24
C LYS A 22 -5.01 -13.11 4.42
N ASP A 23 -5.43 -14.36 4.31
CA ASP A 23 -5.88 -15.08 5.47
C ASP A 23 -4.71 -15.33 6.44
N LYS A 24 -4.98 -15.27 7.74
CA LYS A 24 -3.92 -15.38 8.75
C LYS A 24 -3.48 -16.83 8.98
N GLN A 25 -4.38 -17.80 8.80
CA GLN A 25 -4.10 -19.22 9.05
C GLN A 25 -3.55 -19.90 7.79
N THR A 26 -4.22 -19.71 6.65
CA THR A 26 -3.86 -20.37 5.39
C THR A 26 -2.84 -19.60 4.56
N GLN A 27 -2.56 -18.34 4.92
CA GLN A 27 -1.75 -17.39 4.15
C GLN A 27 -2.24 -17.16 2.70
N GLN A 28 -3.46 -17.58 2.38
CA GLN A 28 -4.06 -17.34 1.07
C GLN A 28 -4.23 -15.84 0.83
N VAL A 29 -3.66 -15.34 -0.27
CA VAL A 29 -3.79 -13.93 -0.68
C VAL A 29 -5.10 -13.76 -1.42
N PHE A 30 -5.94 -12.85 -0.94
CA PHE A 30 -7.21 -12.49 -1.59
C PHE A 30 -7.07 -11.25 -2.47
N VAL A 31 -6.24 -10.30 -2.04
CA VAL A 31 -6.01 -9.03 -2.74
C VAL A 31 -4.52 -8.72 -2.70
N ARG A 32 -4.00 -8.30 -3.85
CA ARG A 32 -2.64 -7.81 -4.02
C ARG A 32 -2.68 -6.50 -4.80
N TYR A 33 -2.08 -5.45 -4.25
CA TYR A 33 -2.05 -4.13 -4.89
C TYR A 33 -0.67 -3.49 -4.75
N TYR A 34 -0.28 -2.68 -5.74
CA TYR A 34 0.97 -1.93 -5.75
C TYR A 34 0.71 -0.44 -5.56
N VAL A 35 1.22 0.12 -4.47
CA VAL A 35 1.06 1.54 -4.13
C VAL A 35 2.39 2.26 -4.35
N PRO A 36 2.43 3.39 -5.06
CA PRO A 36 3.63 4.23 -5.15
C PRO A 36 4.18 4.61 -3.78
N SER A 37 5.47 4.36 -3.54
CA SER A 37 6.10 4.60 -2.23
C SER A 37 6.06 6.07 -1.82
N GLN A 38 6.19 6.98 -2.77
CA GLN A 38 6.10 8.43 -2.56
C GLN A 38 4.77 8.85 -1.92
N GLN A 39 3.66 8.24 -2.34
CA GLN A 39 2.35 8.56 -1.80
C GLN A 39 2.18 8.02 -0.38
N VAL A 40 2.73 6.85 -0.08
CA VAL A 40 2.72 6.28 1.27
C VAL A 40 3.56 7.12 2.22
N VAL A 41 4.73 7.59 1.78
CA VAL A 41 5.58 8.50 2.57
C VAL A 41 4.88 9.84 2.80
N LYS A 42 4.24 10.43 1.77
CA LYS A 42 3.44 11.64 1.90
C LYS A 42 2.28 11.46 2.90
N ALA A 43 1.58 10.32 2.84
CA ALA A 43 0.50 10.00 3.77
C ALA A 43 0.99 9.77 5.20
N ALA A 44 2.14 9.10 5.38
CA ALA A 44 2.74 8.89 6.69
C ALA A 44 3.32 10.17 7.31
N ALA A 45 3.73 11.13 6.48
CA ALA A 45 4.24 12.43 6.91
C ALA A 45 3.13 13.45 7.25
N GLN A 46 1.88 13.18 6.87
CA GLN A 46 0.75 14.03 7.22
C GLN A 46 0.21 13.62 8.60
N SER A 47 0.10 14.60 9.50
CA SER A 47 -0.37 14.42 10.86
C SER A 47 -1.73 13.70 10.91
N PRO A 48 -1.98 12.85 11.91
CA PRO A 48 -3.22 12.09 12.04
C PRO A 48 -4.51 12.95 12.11
N ASP A 49 -4.37 14.26 12.34
CA ASP A 49 -5.47 15.23 12.35
C ASP A 49 -5.94 15.70 10.96
N GLN A 50 -5.26 15.33 9.88
CA GLN A 50 -5.71 15.58 8.50
C GLN A 50 -5.90 14.24 7.76
N PRO A 51 -7.09 13.61 7.88
CA PRO A 51 -7.38 12.41 7.12
C PRO A 51 -7.38 12.74 5.61
N MET A 52 -6.48 12.12 4.86
CA MET A 52 -6.56 12.15 3.39
C MET A 52 -7.91 11.59 2.94
N SER A 53 -8.54 12.27 1.99
CA SER A 53 -9.73 11.72 1.33
C SER A 53 -9.40 10.36 0.70
N PRO A 54 -10.24 9.33 0.89
CA PRO A 54 -10.09 8.06 0.20
C PRO A 54 -10.03 8.31 -1.31
N GLY A 55 -8.87 8.06 -1.93
CA GLY A 55 -8.61 8.37 -3.33
C GLY A 55 -7.47 9.35 -3.60
N SER A 56 -6.94 10.05 -2.59
CA SER A 56 -5.77 10.94 -2.76
C SER A 56 -4.51 10.17 -3.21
N LEU A 57 -4.39 8.89 -2.84
CA LEU A 57 -3.35 7.99 -3.35
C LEU A 57 -3.58 7.60 -4.82
N LEU A 58 -4.83 7.58 -5.28
CA LEU A 58 -5.16 7.21 -6.67
C LEU A 58 -5.10 8.39 -7.63
N GLN A 59 -5.10 9.63 -7.12
CA GLN A 59 -5.16 10.86 -7.91
C GLN A 59 -3.78 11.39 -8.37
N GLU A 60 -2.66 10.91 -7.81
CA GLU A 60 -1.33 11.28 -8.31
C GLU A 60 -0.94 10.46 -9.56
N LYS A 61 -1.89 10.35 -10.49
CA LYS A 61 -1.69 10.08 -11.91
C LYS A 61 -2.29 11.25 -12.69
N ALA A 62 -1.47 12.26 -12.95
CA ALA A 62 -1.62 13.21 -14.05
C ALA A 62 -0.22 13.64 -14.48
#